data_AF-A0A1E5QSV0-F1
#
_entry.id   AF-A0A1E5QSV0-F1
#
_cell.length_a   1.000
_cell.length_b   1.000
_cell.length_c   1.000
_cell.angle_alpha   90.00
_cell.angle_beta   90.00
_cell.angle_gamma   90.00
#
_symmetry.space_group_name_H-M   'P 1'
#
loop_
_entity.id
_entity.type
_entity.pdbx_description
1 polymer ?
#
loop_
_entity_poly.entity_id
_entity_poly.type
_entity_poly.pdbx_seq_one_letter_code
_entity_poly.pdbx_strand_id
1 'polypeptide(L)' 'MMDKEQIQTVKLVEKISAILSPYFIVIVGLYLSDASFLIGFVLVVIGILSLLKISLQDVMGLVSKAKGVIAGKDD' A
#
# COMPACT_ATOMS: atom_id res chain seq x y z
N MET A 1 -22.02 20.52 -17.39
CA MET A 1 -22.56 19.70 -16.28
C MET A 1 -22.02 18.30 -16.48
N MET A 2 -21.38 17.69 -15.48
CA MET A 2 -20.86 16.33 -15.64
C MET A 2 -22.06 15.37 -15.63
N ASP A 3 -22.21 14.59 -16.70
CA ASP A 3 -23.32 13.66 -16.86
C ASP A 3 -23.31 12.62 -15.73
N LYS A 4 -24.49 12.31 -15.17
CA LYS A 4 -24.62 11.37 -14.04
C LYS A 4 -24.03 9.99 -14.35
N GLU A 5 -24.04 9.58 -15.61
CA GLU A 5 -23.40 8.34 -16.06
C GLU A 5 -21.87 8.39 -15.95
N GLN A 6 -21.24 9.51 -16.32
CA GLN A 6 -19.79 9.65 -16.19
C GLN A 6 -19.34 9.58 -14.74
N ILE A 7 -20.12 10.16 -13.81
CA ILE A 7 -19.84 10.09 -12.37
C ILE A 7 -19.87 8.64 -11.87
N GLN A 8 -20.80 7.83 -12.35
CA GLN A 8 -20.89 6.42 -11.96
C GLN A 8 -19.71 5.60 -12.51
N THR A 9 -19.34 5.84 -13.76
CA THR A 9 -18.19 5.17 -14.39
C THR A 9 -16.88 5.49 -13.67
N VAL A 10 -16.63 6.76 -13.33
CA VAL A 10 -15.41 7.15 -12.60
C VAL A 10 -15.35 6.45 -11.24
N LYS A 11 -16.46 6.42 -10.48
CA LYS A 11 -16.53 5.72 -9.19
C LYS A 11 -16.28 4.21 -9.31
N LEU A 12 -16.73 3.59 -10.40
CA LEU A 12 -16.46 2.19 -10.67
C LEU A 12 -14.97 1.97 -10.94
N VAL A 13 -14.37 2.81 -11.79
CA VAL A 13 -12.93 2.76 -12.08
C VAL A 13 -12.09 2.99 -10.83
N GLU A 14 -12.48 3.93 -9.96
CA GLU A 14 -11.81 4.14 -8.66
C GLU A 14 -11.83 2.88 -7.79
N LYS A 15 -12.98 2.19 -7.70
CA LYS A 15 -13.07 0.94 -6.95
C LYS A 15 -12.23 -0.18 -7.55
N ILE A 16 -12.25 -0.32 -8.87
CA ILE A 16 -11.45 -1.33 -9.57
C ILE A 16 -9.96 -1.02 -9.37
N SER A 17 -9.54 0.23 -9.56
CA SER A 17 -8.16 0.69 -9.41
C SER A 17 -7.64 0.48 -7.98
N ALA A 18 -8.47 0.75 -6.97
CA ALA A 18 -8.12 0.52 -5.57
C ALA A 18 -7.85 -0.98 -5.28
N ILE A 19 -8.50 -1.89 -6.01
CA ILE A 19 -8.27 -3.33 -5.89
C ILE A 19 -7.08 -3.77 -6.73
N LEU A 20 -6.94 -3.29 -7.97
CA LEU A 20 -5.95 -3.76 -8.93
C LEU A 20 -4.54 -3.21 -8.68
N SER A 21 -4.45 -1.96 -8.23
CA SER A 21 -3.16 -1.27 -8.02
C SER A 21 -2.24 -2.00 -7.04
N PRO A 22 -2.70 -2.48 -5.87
CA PRO A 22 -1.87 -3.28 -4.96
C PRO A 22 -1.26 -4.52 -5.63
N TYR A 23 -2.05 -5.27 -6.41
CA TYR A 23 -1.55 -6.46 -7.11
C TYR A 23 -0.51 -6.10 -8.18
N PHE A 24 -0.76 -5.02 -8.93
CA PHE A 24 0.21 -4.53 -9.91
C PHE A 24 1.55 -4.17 -9.26
N ILE A 25 1.52 -3.49 -8.11
CA ILE A 25 2.72 -3.14 -7.35
C ILE A 25 3.48 -4.40 -6.91
N VAL A 26 2.79 -5.44 -6.43
CA VAL A 26 3.43 -6.72 -6.05
C VAL A 26 4.09 -7.38 -7.26
N ILE A 27 3.40 -7.45 -8.40
CA ILE A 27 3.93 -8.09 -9.62
C ILE A 27 5.18 -7.34 -10.11
N VAL A 28 5.12 -6.01 -10.20
CA VAL A 28 6.26 -5.18 -10.60
C VAL A 28 7.40 -5.30 -9.59
N GLY A 29 7.10 -5.34 -8.29
CA GLY A 29 8.09 -5.53 -7.24
C GLY A 29 8.82 -6.87 -7.37
N LEU A 30 8.10 -7.96 -7.59
CA LEU A 30 8.69 -9.27 -7.86
C LEU A 30 9.55 -9.25 -9.12
N TYR A 31 9.07 -8.63 -10.20
CA TYR A 31 9.83 -8.50 -11.44
C TYR A 31 11.13 -7.70 -11.26
N LEU A 32 11.08 -6.58 -10.52
CA LEU A 32 12.27 -5.77 -10.23
C LEU A 32 13.20 -6.41 -9.21
N SER A 33 12.75 -7.40 -8.44
CA SER A 33 13.59 -8.05 -7.43
C SER A 33 14.80 -8.76 -8.04
N ASP A 34 14.69 -9.22 -9.29
CA ASP A 34 15.79 -9.82 -10.05
C ASP A 34 16.87 -8.79 -10.42
N ALA A 35 16.47 -7.56 -10.79
CA ALA A 35 17.40 -6.51 -11.19
C ALA A 35 17.94 -5.71 -9.99
N SER A 36 17.11 -5.51 -8.97
CA SER A 36 17.43 -4.72 -7.79
C SER A 36 16.60 -5.20 -6.60
N PHE A 37 17.18 -6.13 -5.84
CA PHE A 37 16.50 -6.76 -4.70
C PHE A 37 15.87 -5.76 -3.73
N LEU A 38 16.58 -4.69 -3.35
CA LEU A 38 16.05 -3.68 -2.42
C LEU A 38 14.78 -3.00 -2.95
N ILE A 39 14.79 -2.59 -4.21
CA ILE A 39 13.64 -1.92 -4.83
C ILE A 39 12.48 -2.89 -4.96
N GLY A 40 12.74 -4.10 -5.46
CA GLY A 40 11.72 -5.15 -5.56
C GLY A 40 11.11 -5.50 -4.21
N PHE A 41 11.94 -5.69 -3.19
CA PHE A 41 11.52 -5.96 -1.81
C PHE A 41 10.62 -4.86 -1.25
N VAL A 42 11.03 -3.59 -1.39
CA VAL A 42 10.22 -2.45 -0.92
C VAL A 42 8.86 -2.41 -1.63
N LEU A 43 8.83 -2.59 -2.96
CA LEU A 43 7.56 -2.63 -3.70
C LEU A 43 6.66 -3.79 -3.24
N VAL A 44 7.21 -5.00 -3.08
CA VAL A 44 6.44 -6.15 -2.60
C VAL A 44 5.86 -5.90 -1.22
N VAL A 45 6.66 -5.36 -0.29
CA VAL A 45 6.18 -5.01 1.06
C VAL A 45 5.07 -3.97 0.99
N ILE A 46 5.22 -2.90 0.20
CA ILE A 46 4.18 -1.87 0.02
C ILE A 46 2.92 -2.48 -0.59
N GLY A 47 3.05 -3.34 -1.60
CA GLY A 47 1.94 -4.01 -2.26
C GLY A 47 1.17 -4.91 -1.29
N ILE A 48 1.87 -5.70 -0.47
CA ILE A 48 1.25 -6.54 0.57
C ILE A 48 0.56 -5.69 1.64
N LEU A 49 1.20 -4.62 2.14
CA LEU A 49 0.59 -3.71 3.12
C LEU A 49 -0.69 -3.06 2.57
N SER A 50 -0.68 -2.71 1.28
CA SER A 50 -1.83 -2.15 0.57
C SER A 50 -2.96 -3.18 0.41
N LEU A 51 -2.63 -4.45 0.11
CA LEU A 51 -3.60 -5.56 0.09
C LEU A 51 -4.23 -5.82 1.46
N LEU A 52 -3.43 -5.71 2.53
CA LEU A 52 -3.90 -5.82 3.91
C LEU A 52 -4.75 -4.62 4.36
N LYS A 53 -4.98 -3.63 3.48
CA LYS A 53 -5.67 -2.36 3.77
C LYS A 53 -5.13 -1.65 5.00
N ILE A 54 -3.86 -1.88 5.33
CA ILE A 54 -3.22 -1.21 6.46
C ILE A 54 -3.06 0.25 6.04
N SER A 55 -3.79 1.13 6.73
CA SER A 55 -3.68 2.57 6.51
C SER A 55 -2.28 3.04 6.86
N LEU A 56 -1.78 4.08 6.17
CA LEU A 56 -0.55 4.77 6.59
C LEU A 56 -0.62 5.22 8.06
N GLN A 57 -1.82 5.51 8.58
CA GLN A 57 -2.04 5.83 9.99
C GLN A 57 -1.84 4.61 10.90
N ASP A 58 -2.26 3.43 10.47
CA ASP A 58 -2.02 2.18 11.20
C ASP A 58 -0.53 1.84 11.20
N VAL A 59 0.15 2.02 10.05
CA VAL A 59 1.61 1.86 9.96
C VAL A 59 2.31 2.86 10.89
N MET A 60 1.92 4.14 10.89
CA MET A 60 2.51 5.16 11.75
C MET A 60 2.30 4.85 13.24
N GLY A 61 1.13 4.32 13.60
CA GLY A 61 0.82 3.84 14.95
C GLY A 61 1.69 2.65 15.37
N LEU A 62 1.86 1.68 14.48
CA LEU A 62 2.75 0.53 14.70
C LEU A 62 4.22 0.94 14.78
N VAL A 63 4.68 1.87 13.95
CA VAL A 63 6.05 2.41 13.98
C VAL A 63 6.30 3.20 15.25
N SER A 64 5.32 3.99 15.70
CA SER A 64 5.42 4.75 16.96
C SER A 64 5.46 3.81 18.17
N LYS A 65 4.62 2.76 18.16
CA LYS A 65 4.60 1.72 19.20
C LYS A 65 5.90 0.93 19.21
N ALA A 66 6.39 0.53 18.04
CA ALA A 66 7.69 -0.12 17.91
C ALA A 66 8.79 0.79 18.45
N LYS A 67 8.87 2.06 17.99
CA LYS A 67 9.82 3.06 18.49
C LYS A 67 9.77 3.20 20.02
N GLY A 68 8.59 3.18 20.65
CA GLY A 68 8.47 3.22 22.11
C GLY A 68 9.06 1.99 22.81
N VAL A 69 8.91 0.81 22.22
CA VAL A 69 9.45 -0.46 22.75
C VAL A 69 10.96 -0.56 22.54
N ILE A 70 11.50 -0.16 21.38
CA ILE A 70 12.96 -0.12 21.14
C ILE A 70 13.65 1.07 21.81
N ALA A 71 12.94 2.14 22.15
CA ALA A 71 13.50 3.28 22.88
C ALA A 71 13.59 3.04 24.41
N GLY A 72 13.15 1.89 24.92
CA GLY A 72 13.39 1.49 26.32
C GLY A 72 12.75 2.42 27.34
N LYS A 73 11.48 2.79 27.15
CA LYS A 73 10.67 3.36 28.22
C LYS A 73 9.82 2.26 28.84
N ASP A 74 10.48 1.40 29.61
CA ASP A 74 9.85 0.82 30.79
C ASP A 74 9.58 2.02 31.74
N ASP A 75 8.32 2.14 32.16
CA ASP A 75 7.71 3.21 33.01
C ASP A 75 7.25 4.53 32.35
#